data_AF-A0A7R9S644-F1
#
_entry.id   AF-A0A7R9S644-F1
#
_cell.length_a   1.000
_cell.length_b   1.000
_cell.length_c   1.000
_cell.angle_alpha   90.00
_cell.angle_beta   90.00
_cell.angle_gamma   90.00
#
_symmetry.space_group_name_H-M   'P 1'
#
loop_
_entity.id
_entity.type
_entity.pdbx_description
1 polymer ?
#
loop_
_entity_poly.entity_id
_entity_poly.type
_entity_poly.pdbx_seq_one_letter_code
_entity_poly.pdbx_strand_id
1 'polypeptide(L)'
;LSFNHRVIPTVLPMIPFDTTNLTCTVSGWGKTQDDTFPAKLRFVEVNTYPFKKCKREWFGGINESNVCSKSTDGITRNGCNGDSGGPYVCEYQGRREQIGITITTIS
;
A
#
# COMPACT_ATOMS: atom_id res chain seq x y z
N LEU A 1 15.84 -10.61 -16.69
CA LEU A 1 15.09 -11.02 -15.48
C LEU A 1 14.77 -12.51 -15.62
N SER A 2 15.01 -13.32 -14.58
CA SER A 2 14.69 -14.76 -14.60
C SER A 2 13.88 -15.11 -13.36
N PHE A 3 12.73 -15.74 -13.55
CA PHE A 3 11.84 -16.11 -12.45
C PHE A 3 12.38 -17.30 -11.65
N ASN A 4 12.18 -17.25 -10.33
CA ASN A 4 12.58 -18.29 -9.39
C ASN A 4 11.79 -18.15 -8.08
N HIS A 5 12.12 -18.94 -7.05
CA HIS A 5 11.43 -18.93 -5.75
C HIS A 5 11.50 -17.60 -4.98
N ARG A 6 12.34 -16.64 -5.41
CA ARG A 6 12.45 -15.28 -4.85
C ARG A 6 11.95 -14.19 -5.78
N VAL A 7 11.78 -14.51 -7.07
CA VAL A 7 11.41 -13.56 -8.13
C VAL A 7 10.18 -14.11 -8.82
N ILE A 8 9.01 -13.68 -8.36
CA ILE A 8 7.70 -14.11 -8.84
C ILE A 8 6.89 -12.84 -9.11
N PRO A 9 6.20 -12.73 -10.27
CA PRO A 9 5.35 -11.59 -10.53
C PRO A 9 4.16 -11.56 -9.57
N THR A 10 3.69 -10.36 -9.24
CA THR A 10 2.38 -10.18 -8.61
C THR A 10 1.27 -10.39 -9.64
N VAL A 11 0.07 -10.67 -9.18
CA VAL A 11 -1.13 -10.71 -10.04
C VAL A 11 -1.87 -9.38 -9.95
N LEU A 12 -2.59 -9.03 -11.01
CA LEU A 12 -3.40 -7.80 -11.05
C LEU A 12 -4.88 -8.15 -10.81
N PRO A 13 -5.64 -7.25 -10.18
CA PRO A 13 -7.06 -7.46 -9.95
C PRO A 13 -7.84 -7.47 -11.27
N MET A 14 -8.89 -8.30 -11.34
CA MET A 14 -9.87 -8.22 -12.42
C MET A 14 -10.91 -7.15 -12.12
N ILE A 15 -11.32 -6.37 -13.13
CA ILE A 15 -12.35 -5.34 -13.00
C ILE A 15 -13.74 -5.98 -13.23
N PRO A 16 -14.77 -5.66 -12.41
CA PRO A 16 -14.76 -4.72 -11.29
C PRO A 16 -14.11 -5.32 -10.04
N PHE A 17 -13.31 -4.50 -9.34
CA PHE A 17 -12.61 -4.89 -8.12
C PHE A 17 -13.20 -4.17 -6.90
N ASP A 18 -13.73 -4.93 -5.95
CA ASP A 18 -14.20 -4.38 -4.68
C ASP A 18 -13.01 -4.17 -3.74
N THR A 19 -12.70 -2.92 -3.45
CA THR A 19 -11.62 -2.53 -2.54
C THR A 19 -12.07 -2.48 -1.08
N THR A 20 -13.27 -2.94 -0.74
CA THR A 20 -13.82 -2.76 0.60
C THR A 20 -13.19 -3.73 1.61
N ASN A 21 -12.59 -3.18 2.67
CA ASN A 21 -12.10 -3.91 3.84
C ASN A 21 -11.09 -5.03 3.52
N LEU A 22 -10.20 -4.78 2.57
CA LEU A 22 -9.10 -5.68 2.22
C LEU A 22 -7.91 -5.42 3.13
N THR A 23 -7.24 -6.48 3.55
CA THR A 23 -5.92 -6.41 4.21
C THR A 23 -4.85 -6.36 3.14
N CYS A 24 -3.95 -5.40 3.28
CA CYS A 24 -2.95 -5.08 2.29
C CYS A 24 -1.59 -4.88 2.94
N THR A 25 -0.55 -5.12 2.16
CA THR A 25 0.84 -4.95 2.52
C THR A 25 1.46 -3.87 1.66
N VAL A 26 2.10 -2.91 2.32
CA VAL A 26 3.06 -2.00 1.69
C VAL A 26 4.45 -2.45 2.09
N SER A 27 5.35 -2.63 1.13
CA SER A 27 6.72 -3.03 1.40
C SER A 27 7.72 -2.14 0.68
N GLY A 28 8.84 -1.85 1.33
CA GLY A 28 9.88 -1.02 0.76
C GLY A 28 11.10 -0.86 1.66
N TRP A 29 12.02 -0.02 1.17
CA TRP A 29 13.23 0.38 1.87
C TRP A 29 13.23 1.88 2.15
N GLY A 30 12.07 2.53 2.17
CA GLY A 30 11.94 3.92 2.55
C GLY A 30 12.42 4.20 3.98
N LYS A 31 12.53 5.48 4.29
CA LYS A 31 12.96 5.97 5.59
C LYS A 31 12.06 5.42 6.70
N THR A 32 12.67 5.02 7.81
CA THR A 32 11.95 4.69 9.04
C THR A 32 11.74 5.94 9.90
N GLN A 33 11.02 5.80 11.02
CA GLN A 33 10.80 6.87 11.99
C GLN A 33 12.11 7.50 12.51
N ASP A 34 13.22 6.75 12.49
CA ASP A 34 14.53 7.22 12.93
C ASP A 34 15.29 7.99 11.84
N ASP A 35 14.64 8.37 10.74
CA ASP A 35 15.21 9.03 9.55
C ASP A 35 16.33 8.23 8.85
N THR A 36 16.34 6.90 9.03
CA THR A 36 17.34 6.00 8.43
C THR A 36 16.74 5.10 7.35
N PHE A 37 17.59 4.68 6.40
CA PHE A 37 17.24 3.68 5.40
C PHE A 37 17.57 2.27 5.93
N PRO A 38 16.60 1.36 6.00
CA PRO A 38 16.83 0.04 6.55
C PRO A 38 17.63 -0.84 5.59
N ALA A 39 18.57 -1.64 6.12
CA ALA A 39 19.35 -2.60 5.31
C ALA A 39 18.51 -3.81 4.84
N LYS A 40 17.40 -4.09 5.51
CA LYS A 40 16.46 -5.17 5.19
C LYS A 40 15.13 -4.58 4.74
N LEU A 41 14.46 -5.26 3.82
CA LEU A 41 13.10 -4.91 3.39
C LEU A 41 12.19 -4.79 4.61
N ARG A 42 11.42 -3.71 4.67
CA ARG A 42 10.37 -3.51 5.65
C ARG A 42 9.01 -3.62 5.00
N PHE A 43 8.01 -3.95 5.79
CA PHE A 43 6.64 -3.97 5.36
C PHE A 43 5.71 -3.56 6.50
N VAL A 44 4.52 -3.10 6.14
CA VAL A 44 3.44 -2.79 7.05
C VAL A 44 2.14 -3.35 6.49
N GLU A 45 1.31 -3.89 7.39
CA GLU A 45 -0.06 -4.30 7.08
C GLU A 45 -1.02 -3.13 7.35
N VAL A 46 -1.87 -2.85 6.37
CA VAL A 46 -2.88 -1.79 6.40
C VAL A 46 -4.18 -2.34 5.84
N ASN A 47 -5.30 -1.73 6.21
CA ASN A 47 -6.57 -2.04 5.58
C ASN A 47 -6.97 -0.95 4.60
N THR A 48 -7.64 -1.33 3.51
CA THR A 48 -8.26 -0.35 2.62
C THR A 48 -9.27 0.50 3.38
N TYR A 49 -9.30 1.79 3.04
CA TYR A 49 -10.11 2.79 3.70
C TYR A 49 -11.11 3.40 2.71
N PRO A 50 -12.41 3.51 3.07
CA PRO A 50 -13.44 3.98 2.14
C PRO A 50 -13.11 5.34 1.51
N PHE A 51 -13.08 5.38 0.17
CA PHE A 51 -12.69 6.57 -0.60
C PHE A 51 -13.45 7.83 -0.17
N LYS A 52 -14.77 7.76 0.01
CA LYS A 52 -15.58 8.92 0.43
C LYS A 52 -15.15 9.50 1.79
N LYS A 53 -14.74 8.64 2.74
CA LYS A 53 -14.24 9.10 4.05
C LYS A 53 -12.85 9.72 3.88
N CYS A 54 -11.97 9.03 3.15
CA CYS A 54 -10.63 9.52 2.85
C CYS A 54 -10.65 10.88 2.13
N LYS A 55 -11.48 11.03 1.10
CA LYS A 55 -11.60 12.28 0.33
C LYS A 55 -11.99 13.46 1.20
N ARG A 56 -12.86 13.24 2.19
CA ARG A 56 -13.23 14.27 3.17
C ARG A 56 -12.04 14.63 4.08
N GLU A 57 -11.28 13.65 4.55
CA GLU A 57 -10.09 13.86 5.38
C GLU A 57 -8.97 14.60 4.62
N TRP A 58 -8.89 14.39 3.30
CA TRP A 58 -7.97 15.08 2.40
C TRP A 58 -8.55 16.38 1.78
N PHE A 59 -9.64 16.93 2.33
CA PHE A 59 -10.28 18.16 1.84
C PHE A 59 -10.59 18.18 0.33
N GLY A 60 -10.88 17.02 -0.25
CA GLY A 60 -11.15 16.85 -1.68
C GLY A 60 -9.91 16.68 -2.56
N GLY A 61 -8.70 16.72 -2.02
CA GLY A 61 -7.42 16.67 -2.74
C GLY A 61 -7.01 15.32 -3.34
N ILE A 62 -7.93 14.36 -3.46
CA ILE A 62 -7.70 13.03 -4.05
C ILE A 62 -8.77 12.70 -5.10
N ASN A 63 -8.39 11.90 -6.09
CA ASN A 63 -9.24 11.47 -7.21
C ASN A 63 -9.70 10.02 -7.05
N GLU A 64 -10.68 9.60 -7.87
CA GLU A 64 -11.27 8.25 -7.78
C GLU A 64 -10.30 7.12 -8.19
N SER A 65 -9.16 7.45 -8.81
CA SER A 65 -8.09 6.49 -9.07
C SER A 65 -7.15 6.28 -7.87
N ASN A 66 -7.32 7.03 -6.78
CA ASN A 66 -6.57 6.83 -5.54
C ASN A 66 -7.25 5.79 -4.65
N VAL A 67 -6.44 4.91 -4.05
CA VAL A 67 -6.84 4.00 -2.97
C VAL A 67 -6.26 4.52 -1.66
N CYS A 68 -7.11 4.60 -0.64
CA CYS A 68 -6.69 5.01 0.69
C CYS A 68 -6.56 3.80 1.60
N SER A 69 -5.69 3.94 2.60
CA SER A 69 -5.41 2.90 3.57
C SER A 69 -5.36 3.48 4.97
N LYS A 70 -5.64 2.64 5.96
CA LYS A 70 -5.50 2.98 7.38
C LYS A 70 -4.80 1.86 8.12
N SER A 71 -3.94 2.21 9.06
CA SER A 71 -3.30 1.22 9.91
C SER A 71 -4.34 0.45 10.73
N THR A 72 -4.05 -0.83 10.95
CA THR A 72 -4.91 -1.77 11.69
C THR A 72 -4.76 -1.67 13.20
N ASP A 73 -3.63 -1.11 13.68
CA ASP A 73 -3.25 -1.09 15.10
C ASP A 73 -3.48 0.27 15.79
N GLY A 74 -4.10 1.23 15.10
CA GLY A 74 -4.33 2.58 15.63
C GLY A 74 -3.07 3.46 15.70
N ILE A 75 -1.89 2.93 15.36
CA ILE A 75 -0.66 3.70 15.20
C ILE A 75 -0.55 4.06 13.72
N THR A 76 -0.35 5.34 13.40
CA THR A 76 -0.14 5.73 12.00
C THR A 76 1.16 5.13 11.48
N ARG A 77 1.03 4.07 10.67
CA ARG A 77 2.11 3.48 9.89
C ARG A 77 1.73 3.55 8.42
N ASN A 78 2.56 4.19 7.61
CA ASN A 78 2.35 4.43 6.19
C ASN A 78 3.69 4.40 5.44
N GLY A 79 3.64 4.45 4.11
CA GLY A 79 4.84 4.63 3.30
C GLY A 79 5.48 5.98 3.57
N CYS A 80 6.81 5.99 3.73
CA CYS A 80 7.59 7.19 3.97
C CYS A 80 8.41 7.58 2.73
N ASN A 81 9.33 8.54 2.88
CA ASN A 81 10.27 8.93 1.84
C ASN A 81 11.09 7.74 1.37
N GLY A 82 10.99 7.42 0.07
CA GLY A 82 11.69 6.29 -0.55
C GLY A 82 10.86 5.03 -0.74
N ASP A 83 9.60 4.99 -0.27
CA ASP A 83 8.64 3.93 -0.60
C ASP A 83 7.79 4.24 -1.85
N SER A 84 7.92 5.45 -2.40
CA SER A 84 7.22 5.87 -3.62
C SER A 84 7.53 4.94 -4.78
N GLY A 85 6.49 4.49 -5.50
CA GLY A 85 6.64 3.50 -6.56
C GLY A 85 6.62 2.06 -6.06
N GLY A 86 6.67 1.84 -4.74
CA GLY A 86 6.59 0.53 -4.11
C GLY A 86 5.23 -0.15 -4.28
N PRO A 87 5.17 -1.48 -4.14
CA PRO A 87 3.93 -2.22 -4.36
C PRO A 87 2.93 -2.01 -3.22
N TYR A 88 1.66 -1.83 -3.59
CA TYR A 88 0.51 -1.90 -2.68
C TYR A 88 -0.30 -3.16 -3.01
N VAL A 89 -0.12 -4.21 -2.21
CA VAL A 89 -0.62 -5.57 -2.50
C VAL A 89 -1.69 -5.95 -1.49
N CYS A 90 -2.85 -6.43 -1.93
CA CYS A 90 -3.95 -6.83 -1.07
C CYS A 90 -4.25 -8.33 -1.18
N GLU A 91 -4.71 -8.92 -0.08
CA GLU A 91 -5.22 -10.28 -0.07
C GLU A 91 -6.69 -10.29 -0.49
N TYR A 92 -6.99 -10.97 -1.58
CA TYR A 92 -8.34 -11.12 -2.13
C TYR A 92 -8.55 -12.57 -2.57
N GLN A 93 -9.55 -13.24 -2.00
CA GLN A 93 -9.90 -14.64 -2.32
C GLN A 93 -8.69 -15.60 -2.31
N GLY A 94 -7.76 -15.42 -1.37
CA GLY A 94 -6.54 -16.25 -1.25
C GLY A 94 -5.42 -15.91 -2.23
N ARG A 95 -5.55 -14.82 -3.01
CA ARG A 95 -4.52 -14.30 -3.92
C ARG A 95 -3.97 -12.98 -3.40
N ARG A 96 -2.69 -12.73 -3.70
CA ARG A 96 -2.02 -11.46 -3.44
C ARG A 96 -2.01 -10.62 -4.70
N GLU A 97 -2.87 -9.63 -4.75
CA GLU A 97 -3.10 -8.79 -5.94
C GLU A 97 -2.51 -7.39 -5.74
N GLN A 98 -1.72 -6.90 -6.69
CA GLN A 98 -1.24 -5.52 -6.67
C GLN A 98 -2.33 -4.60 -7.21
N ILE A 99 -2.96 -3.84 -6.31
CA ILE A 99 -4.10 -2.98 -6.65
C ILE A 99 -3.72 -1.50 -6.73
N GLY A 100 -2.48 -1.17 -6.37
CA GLY A 100 -1.98 0.19 -6.41
C GLY A 100 -0.47 0.26 -6.31
N ILE A 101 0.00 1.51 -6.27
CA ILE A 101 1.39 1.88 -6.08
C ILE A 101 1.44 2.83 -4.89
N THR A 102 2.41 2.64 -4.00
CA THR A 102 2.61 3.50 -2.85
C THR A 102 3.04 4.89 -3.31
N ILE A 103 2.39 5.91 -2.76
CA ILE A 103 2.71 7.31 -2.97
C ILE A 103 3.26 7.82 -1.63
N THR A 104 4.45 8.41 -1.63
CA THR A 104 4.97 9.05 -0.42
C THR A 104 4.14 10.32 -0.16
N THR A 105 3.38 10.32 0.93
CA THR A 105 2.81 11.54 1.47
C THR A 105 3.91 12.28 2.23
N ILE A 106 4.12 13.55 1.93
CA ILE A 106 4.88 14.44 2.82
C ILE A 106 4.04 14.57 4.09
N SER A 107 4.40 13.83 5.14
CA SER A 107 3.91 14.09 6.50
C SER A 107 4.65 15.28 7.08
#